data_AF-A0A7W1VXH5-F1
#
_entry.id   AF-A0A7W1VXH5-F1
#
_cell.length_a   1.000
_cell.length_b   1.000
_cell.length_c   1.000
_cell.angle_alpha   90.00
_cell.angle_beta   90.00
_cell.angle_gamma   90.00
#
_symmetry.space_group_name_H-M   'P 1'
#
loop_
_entity.id
_entity.type
_entity.pdbx_description
1 polymer ?
#
loop_
_entity_poly.entity_id
_entity_poly.type
_entity_poly.pdbx_seq_one_letter_code
_entity_poly.pdbx_strand_id
1 'polypeptide(L)'
;RKEVYDFVEKELLDNVANLSKNGPGDGPNYGRVNYYTAWATLAKLYLNAEVYTGTAQWQKAQDACNIIINSGLYSLTGAYLDNFKRNNTGSPEFIWAIPYDGTKAPGFALHANTLHGLSAQTYSMVGGAWNGFVSTSEFYQTYIDASKNPGNQGTVVGLDSRGTPTVGTLDNRLTNFLVGPQYAADGVTRLMDGAAEADDPDGAPLTFTPYINQLKPNCWAQAGARISKWQFYQGMNYNLDNDMAIFRYSDILLMEAECRARLAGSWNDPGVVATLNQIRQKHGGEGLTPLSGLTANRFLEERSREMAFESFKRQDMIRFATFNSARTYNAADPSNFVNIFPIPEVQLNANPNLKQNPGY
;
A
#
# COMPACT_ATOMS: atom_id res chain seq x y z
N ARG A 1 26.79 2.35 5.17
CA ARG A 1 25.61 2.53 4.28
C ARG A 1 26.03 2.62 2.82
N LYS A 2 26.90 3.58 2.43
CA LYS A 2 27.42 3.66 1.06
C LYS A 2 28.06 2.35 0.57
N GLU A 3 28.90 1.70 1.38
CA GLU A 3 29.51 0.41 1.00
C GLU A 3 28.48 -0.68 0.66
N VAL A 4 27.40 -0.80 1.46
CA VAL A 4 26.30 -1.75 1.19
C VAL A 4 25.53 -1.35 -0.06
N TYR A 5 25.31 -0.06 -0.28
CA TYR A 5 24.70 0.44 -1.50
C TYR A 5 25.53 0.05 -2.74
N ASP A 6 26.84 0.31 -2.71
CA ASP A 6 27.75 0.02 -3.83
C ASP A 6 27.82 -1.49 -4.08
N PHE A 7 27.82 -2.31 -3.03
CA PHE A 7 27.76 -3.77 -3.14
C PHE A 7 26.47 -4.25 -3.81
N VAL A 8 25.31 -3.77 -3.36
CA VAL A 8 24.01 -4.18 -3.94
C VAL A 8 23.88 -3.71 -5.40
N GLU A 9 24.30 -2.48 -5.71
CA GLU A 9 24.33 -1.97 -7.09
C GLU A 9 25.19 -2.87 -7.98
N LYS A 10 26.41 -3.19 -7.52
CA LYS A 10 27.35 -4.04 -8.26
C LYS A 10 26.79 -5.45 -8.49
N GLU A 11 26.29 -6.11 -7.46
CA GLU A 11 25.74 -7.47 -7.59
C GLU A 11 24.58 -7.53 -8.60
N LEU A 12 23.70 -6.52 -8.61
CA LEU A 12 22.61 -6.45 -9.58
C LEU A 12 23.13 -6.21 -11.00
N LEU A 13 24.05 -5.26 -11.19
CA LEU A 13 24.58 -4.92 -12.52
C LEU A 13 25.43 -6.03 -13.15
N ASP A 14 26.22 -6.75 -12.35
CA ASP A 14 27.05 -7.85 -12.85
C ASP A 14 26.20 -9.04 -13.33
N ASN A 15 25.00 -9.22 -12.75
CA ASN A 15 24.18 -10.40 -12.98
C ASN A 15 22.94 -10.15 -13.85
N VAL A 16 22.49 -8.90 -14.03
CA VAL A 16 21.21 -8.60 -14.70
C VAL A 16 21.14 -9.16 -16.12
N ALA A 17 22.25 -9.17 -16.86
CA ALA A 17 22.29 -9.69 -18.23
C ALA A 17 22.04 -11.20 -18.33
N ASN A 18 22.23 -11.96 -17.23
CA ASN A 18 22.04 -13.41 -17.18
C ASN A 18 20.59 -13.81 -16.84
N LEU A 19 19.73 -12.84 -16.51
CA LEU A 19 18.35 -13.10 -16.13
C LEU A 19 17.44 -13.21 -17.35
N SER A 20 16.37 -14.00 -17.23
CA SER A 20 15.35 -14.11 -18.27
C SER A 20 14.64 -12.78 -18.50
N LYS A 21 14.25 -12.51 -19.74
CA LYS A 21 13.51 -11.28 -20.13
C LYS A 21 12.02 -11.55 -20.36
N ASN A 22 11.47 -12.46 -19.57
CA ASN A 22 10.06 -12.79 -19.67
C ASN A 22 9.20 -11.70 -19.00
N GLY A 23 7.92 -11.63 -19.35
CA GLY A 23 7.02 -10.54 -18.96
C GLY A 23 6.13 -10.89 -17.76
N PRO A 24 4.91 -10.33 -17.70
CA PRO A 24 3.91 -10.79 -16.75
C PRO A 24 3.45 -12.22 -17.05
N GLY A 25 3.23 -13.02 -16.00
CA GLY A 25 2.62 -14.34 -16.15
C GLY A 25 3.51 -15.36 -16.86
N ASP A 26 4.78 -15.44 -16.45
CA ASP A 26 5.86 -16.32 -16.98
C ASP A 26 5.61 -17.84 -16.90
N GLY A 27 4.35 -18.26 -16.82
CA GLY A 27 3.91 -19.65 -16.68
C GLY A 27 4.64 -20.33 -15.52
N PRO A 28 5.42 -21.41 -15.78
CA PRO A 28 6.12 -22.13 -14.72
C PRO A 28 7.21 -21.32 -14.01
N ASN A 29 7.60 -20.15 -14.54
CA ASN A 29 8.60 -19.27 -13.92
C ASN A 29 7.98 -18.11 -13.13
N TYR A 30 6.66 -18.02 -13.04
CA TYR A 30 5.99 -16.99 -12.26
C TYR A 30 6.51 -16.93 -10.82
N GLY A 31 6.72 -15.71 -10.31
CA GLY A 31 7.29 -15.45 -8.98
C GLY A 31 8.82 -15.49 -8.89
N ARG A 32 9.52 -15.94 -9.95
CA ARG A 32 10.99 -15.87 -10.02
C ARG A 32 11.46 -14.46 -10.34
N VAL A 33 12.64 -14.10 -9.84
CA VAL A 33 13.34 -12.86 -10.20
C VAL A 33 13.77 -12.95 -11.66
N ASN A 34 13.46 -11.92 -12.45
CA ASN A 34 13.84 -11.81 -13.85
C ASN A 34 14.60 -10.49 -14.13
N TYR A 35 14.95 -10.26 -15.39
CA TYR A 35 15.66 -9.06 -15.85
C TYR A 35 14.98 -7.77 -15.37
N TYR A 36 13.66 -7.68 -15.47
CA TYR A 36 12.88 -6.51 -15.08
C TYR A 36 12.75 -6.37 -13.57
N THR A 37 12.74 -7.47 -12.81
CA THR A 37 12.84 -7.43 -11.34
C THR A 37 14.15 -6.78 -10.88
N ALA A 38 15.28 -7.13 -11.51
CA ALA A 38 16.57 -6.52 -11.20
C ALA A 38 16.59 -5.02 -11.51
N TRP A 39 16.02 -4.61 -12.65
CA TRP A 39 15.89 -3.18 -12.99
C TRP A 39 14.91 -2.43 -12.09
N ALA A 40 13.82 -3.05 -11.64
CA ALA A 40 12.90 -2.44 -10.68
C ALA A 40 13.59 -2.24 -9.32
N THR A 41 14.42 -3.20 -8.93
CA THR A 41 15.25 -3.11 -7.71
C THR A 41 16.29 -1.99 -7.83
N LEU A 42 16.99 -1.90 -8.96
CA LEU A 42 17.93 -0.81 -9.25
C LEU A 42 17.24 0.56 -9.26
N ALA A 43 16.06 0.68 -9.89
CA ALA A 43 15.26 1.90 -9.89
C ALA A 43 14.93 2.35 -8.46
N LYS A 44 14.49 1.43 -7.59
CA LYS A 44 14.19 1.72 -6.18
C LYS A 44 15.45 2.12 -5.39
N LEU A 45 16.57 1.44 -5.63
CA LEU A 45 17.86 1.73 -5.02
C LEU A 45 18.34 3.14 -5.39
N TYR A 46 18.36 3.45 -6.69
CA TYR A 46 18.78 4.75 -7.22
C TYR A 46 17.88 5.91 -6.78
N LEU A 47 16.56 5.69 -6.74
CA LEU A 47 15.60 6.70 -6.31
C LEU A 47 15.86 7.14 -4.86
N ASN A 48 16.33 6.23 -4.02
CA ASN A 48 16.65 6.48 -2.61
C ASN A 48 18.15 6.72 -2.36
N ALA A 49 18.97 6.84 -3.41
CA ALA A 49 20.43 6.95 -3.28
C ALA A 49 20.87 8.12 -2.40
N GLU A 50 20.16 9.25 -2.45
CA GLU A 50 20.46 10.41 -1.61
C GLU A 50 20.32 10.08 -0.11
N VAL A 51 19.28 9.34 0.27
CA VAL A 51 19.05 8.90 1.66
C VAL A 51 20.14 7.94 2.14
N TYR A 52 20.63 7.08 1.24
CA TYR A 52 21.58 6.01 1.57
C TYR A 52 23.05 6.46 1.53
N THR A 53 23.37 7.38 0.61
CA THR A 53 24.75 7.74 0.24
C THR A 53 25.06 9.21 0.41
N GLY A 54 24.05 10.07 0.55
CA GLY A 54 24.20 11.53 0.52
C GLY A 54 24.21 12.14 -0.90
N THR A 55 24.17 11.32 -1.95
CA THR A 55 24.19 11.78 -3.35
C THR A 55 22.99 11.24 -4.12
N ALA A 56 22.19 12.14 -4.69
CA ALA A 56 21.07 11.77 -5.55
C ALA A 56 21.54 11.09 -6.85
N GLN A 57 20.78 10.07 -7.28
CA GLN A 57 21.00 9.35 -8.54
C GLN A 57 19.71 9.26 -9.37
N TRP A 58 18.93 10.34 -9.41
CA TRP A 58 17.60 10.35 -10.07
C TRP A 58 17.67 10.02 -11.56
N GLN A 59 18.75 10.39 -12.27
CA GLN A 59 18.91 10.01 -13.68
C GLN A 59 19.02 8.49 -13.84
N LYS A 60 19.88 7.82 -13.05
CA LYS A 60 19.99 6.36 -13.07
C LYS A 60 18.68 5.67 -12.69
N ALA A 61 17.93 6.25 -11.74
CA ALA A 61 16.61 5.75 -11.37
C ALA A 61 15.61 5.86 -12.53
N GLN A 62 15.59 7.00 -13.23
CA GLN A 62 14.76 7.22 -14.41
C GLN A 62 15.13 6.24 -15.54
N ASP A 63 16.43 6.08 -15.83
CA ASP A 63 16.93 5.17 -16.86
C ASP A 63 16.53 3.72 -16.57
N ALA A 64 16.63 3.28 -15.30
CA ALA A 64 16.20 1.96 -14.87
C ALA A 64 14.68 1.75 -15.01
N CYS A 65 13.86 2.78 -14.69
CA CYS A 65 12.41 2.72 -14.93
C CYS A 65 12.11 2.62 -16.43
N ASN A 66 12.82 3.39 -17.26
CA ASN A 66 12.64 3.42 -18.71
C ASN A 66 12.97 2.08 -19.37
N ILE A 67 13.90 1.29 -18.84
CA ILE A 67 14.15 -0.08 -19.33
C ILE A 67 12.89 -0.96 -19.22
N ILE A 68 12.13 -0.80 -18.13
CA ILE A 68 10.89 -1.57 -17.91
C ILE A 68 9.75 -1.00 -18.76
N ILE A 69 9.56 0.32 -18.74
CA ILE A 69 8.49 1.01 -19.50
C ILE A 69 8.66 0.74 -21.02
N ASN A 70 9.87 0.90 -21.54
CA ASN A 70 10.15 0.74 -22.98
C ASN A 70 10.21 -0.73 -23.43
N SER A 71 10.13 -1.69 -22.51
CA SER A 71 9.98 -3.11 -22.87
C SER A 71 8.64 -3.39 -23.57
N GLY A 72 7.61 -2.59 -23.28
CA GLY A 72 6.25 -2.80 -23.76
C GLY A 72 5.55 -4.04 -23.19
N LEU A 73 6.16 -4.74 -22.22
CA LEU A 73 5.61 -5.98 -21.65
C LEU A 73 4.62 -5.76 -20.52
N TYR A 74 4.69 -4.61 -19.85
CA TYR A 74 3.89 -4.29 -18.67
C TYR A 74 2.87 -3.19 -18.98
N SER A 75 1.68 -3.29 -18.38
CA SER A 75 0.63 -2.28 -18.57
C SER A 75 -0.26 -2.18 -17.34
N LEU A 76 -0.85 -1.00 -17.13
CA LEU A 76 -1.86 -0.81 -16.08
C LEU A 76 -3.06 -1.72 -16.36
N THR A 77 -3.59 -2.32 -15.30
CA THR A 77 -4.82 -3.11 -15.38
C THR A 77 -6.01 -2.25 -15.81
N GLY A 78 -7.02 -2.90 -16.40
CA GLY A 78 -8.28 -2.23 -16.74
C GLY A 78 -9.04 -1.79 -15.50
N ALA A 79 -9.17 -2.69 -14.51
CA ALA A 79 -9.73 -2.39 -13.21
C ALA A 79 -8.66 -2.54 -12.12
N TYR A 80 -8.54 -1.55 -11.24
CA TYR A 80 -7.57 -1.54 -10.13
C TYR A 80 -7.52 -2.85 -9.33
N LEU A 81 -8.70 -3.40 -9.02
CA LEU A 81 -8.86 -4.62 -8.21
C LEU A 81 -8.39 -5.90 -8.93
N ASP A 82 -8.16 -5.88 -10.24
CA ASP A 82 -7.60 -7.04 -10.93
C ASP A 82 -6.20 -7.40 -10.42
N ASN A 83 -5.47 -6.42 -9.88
CA ASN A 83 -4.20 -6.66 -9.21
C ASN A 83 -4.33 -7.38 -7.87
N PHE A 84 -5.50 -7.37 -7.23
CA PHE A 84 -5.64 -7.78 -5.83
C PHE A 84 -6.74 -8.83 -5.60
N LYS A 85 -7.38 -9.30 -6.66
CA LYS A 85 -8.34 -10.42 -6.60
C LYS A 85 -7.66 -11.73 -6.17
N ARG A 86 -8.47 -12.69 -5.76
CA ARG A 86 -8.01 -14.02 -5.29
C ARG A 86 -7.04 -14.67 -6.29
N ASN A 87 -7.42 -14.66 -7.56
CA ASN A 87 -6.62 -15.22 -8.66
C ASN A 87 -6.06 -14.08 -9.50
N ASN A 88 -5.03 -13.41 -8.99
CA ASN A 88 -4.36 -12.26 -9.64
C ASN A 88 -3.03 -12.66 -10.32
N THR A 89 -2.70 -13.95 -10.35
CA THR A 89 -1.53 -14.48 -11.07
C THR A 89 -1.51 -14.00 -12.51
N GLY A 90 -0.36 -13.48 -12.93
CA GLY A 90 -0.17 -12.98 -14.30
C GLY A 90 -0.81 -11.63 -14.58
N SER A 91 -1.19 -10.84 -13.55
CA SER A 91 -1.56 -9.43 -13.75
C SER A 91 -0.51 -8.74 -14.64
N PRO A 92 -0.94 -7.97 -15.67
CA PRO A 92 -0.03 -7.28 -16.57
C PRO A 92 0.82 -6.20 -15.88
N GLU A 93 0.48 -5.84 -14.64
CA GLU A 93 1.30 -4.92 -13.85
C GLU A 93 2.41 -5.62 -13.08
N PHE A 94 2.34 -6.93 -12.82
CA PHE A 94 3.26 -7.60 -11.91
C PHE A 94 4.64 -7.79 -12.54
N ILE A 95 5.63 -7.06 -12.02
CA ILE A 95 7.04 -7.21 -12.39
C ILE A 95 7.72 -8.25 -11.51
N TRP A 96 7.35 -8.27 -10.23
CA TRP A 96 7.71 -9.34 -9.33
C TRP A 96 6.63 -9.49 -8.25
N ALA A 97 6.18 -10.71 -8.04
CA ALA A 97 5.16 -11.06 -7.06
C ALA A 97 5.61 -12.26 -6.24
N ILE A 98 5.20 -12.27 -4.97
CA ILE A 98 5.28 -13.47 -4.13
C ILE A 98 4.01 -14.27 -4.39
N PRO A 99 4.13 -15.48 -4.97
CA PRO A 99 2.97 -16.33 -5.19
C PRO A 99 2.46 -16.88 -3.85
N TYR A 100 1.16 -16.78 -3.61
CA TYR A 100 0.52 -17.37 -2.44
C TYR A 100 -0.53 -18.40 -2.87
N ASP A 101 -0.66 -19.46 -2.09
CA ASP A 101 -1.68 -20.49 -2.24
C ASP A 101 -2.05 -20.97 -0.85
N GLY A 102 -3.35 -21.10 -0.58
CA GLY A 102 -3.86 -21.43 0.74
C GLY A 102 -3.34 -22.73 1.32
N THR A 103 -2.75 -23.61 0.49
CA THR A 103 -2.20 -24.92 0.86
C THR A 103 -0.72 -25.07 0.53
N LYS A 104 -0.29 -24.69 -0.67
CA LYS A 104 1.04 -25.01 -1.23
C LYS A 104 2.07 -23.91 -1.01
N ALA A 105 1.64 -22.66 -0.85
CA ALA A 105 2.49 -21.51 -0.62
C ALA A 105 1.83 -20.60 0.44
N PRO A 106 1.76 -21.05 1.71
CA PRO A 106 1.08 -20.31 2.77
C PRO A 106 1.86 -19.05 3.19
N GLY A 107 1.27 -18.23 4.05
CA GLY A 107 1.94 -17.09 4.68
C GLY A 107 1.24 -15.75 4.51
N PHE A 108 0.20 -15.67 3.67
CA PHE A 108 -0.61 -14.46 3.53
C PHE A 108 -1.93 -14.55 4.28
N ALA A 109 -1.98 -13.98 5.48
CA ALA A 109 -3.13 -14.05 6.39
C ALA A 109 -3.72 -12.67 6.70
N LEU A 110 -3.86 -11.78 5.69
CA LEU A 110 -4.35 -10.41 5.89
C LEU A 110 -5.70 -10.37 6.62
N HIS A 111 -6.64 -11.23 6.21
CA HIS A 111 -7.97 -11.31 6.79
C HIS A 111 -7.92 -11.57 8.30
N ALA A 112 -7.04 -12.46 8.77
CA ALA A 112 -6.91 -12.79 10.19
C ALA A 112 -6.37 -11.59 10.99
N ASN A 113 -5.51 -10.78 10.38
CA ASN A 113 -4.89 -9.64 11.06
C ASN A 113 -5.79 -8.41 11.17
N THR A 114 -6.76 -8.22 10.27
CA THR A 114 -7.56 -6.98 10.21
C THR A 114 -9.04 -7.18 10.52
N LEU A 115 -9.64 -8.30 10.12
CA LEU A 115 -11.08 -8.51 10.31
C LEU A 115 -11.45 -8.75 11.79
N HIS A 116 -12.70 -8.48 12.11
CA HIS A 116 -13.30 -8.86 13.38
C HIS A 116 -13.59 -10.37 13.39
N GLY A 117 -13.59 -11.02 14.56
CA GLY A 117 -13.83 -12.46 14.67
C GLY A 117 -15.17 -12.92 14.07
N LEU A 118 -16.20 -12.06 14.13
CA LEU A 118 -17.51 -12.32 13.53
C LEU A 118 -17.50 -12.36 12.00
N SER A 119 -16.48 -11.81 11.33
CA SER A 119 -16.36 -11.89 9.87
C SER A 119 -16.23 -13.33 9.36
N ALA A 120 -15.94 -14.29 10.23
CA ALA A 120 -16.05 -15.72 9.92
C ALA A 120 -17.46 -16.12 9.45
N GLN A 121 -18.51 -15.44 9.93
CA GLN A 121 -19.90 -15.66 9.49
C GLN A 121 -20.20 -14.99 8.14
N THR A 122 -19.49 -13.91 7.78
CA THR A 122 -19.60 -13.25 6.47
C THR A 122 -18.97 -14.11 5.39
N TYR A 123 -17.77 -14.62 5.64
CA TYR A 123 -16.94 -15.25 4.61
C TYR A 123 -16.82 -16.78 4.77
N SER A 124 -17.58 -17.38 5.68
CA SER A 124 -17.51 -18.82 5.96
C SER A 124 -16.07 -19.28 6.24
N MET A 125 -15.34 -18.52 7.06
CA MET A 125 -13.89 -18.71 7.25
C MET A 125 -13.56 -20.00 8.00
N VAL A 126 -12.46 -20.64 7.60
CA VAL A 126 -11.84 -21.70 8.40
C VAL A 126 -10.81 -21.07 9.33
N GLY A 127 -11.23 -20.80 10.57
CA GLY A 127 -10.45 -20.05 11.58
C GLY A 127 -11.06 -18.70 11.92
N GLY A 128 -10.44 -17.98 12.86
CA GLY A 128 -10.90 -16.67 13.32
C GLY A 128 -9.96 -15.53 12.89
N ALA A 129 -10.45 -14.30 13.03
CA ALA A 129 -9.64 -13.09 12.90
C ALA A 129 -9.45 -12.39 14.25
N TRP A 130 -8.44 -11.53 14.34
CA TRP A 130 -7.91 -11.00 15.60
C TRP A 130 -8.24 -9.53 15.84
N ASN A 131 -9.02 -8.91 14.95
CA ASN A 131 -9.42 -7.52 15.07
C ASN A 131 -8.22 -6.56 15.23
N GLY A 132 -7.13 -6.84 14.52
CA GLY A 132 -5.84 -6.18 14.70
C GLY A 132 -5.72 -4.87 13.93
N PHE A 133 -4.78 -4.78 12.99
CA PHE A 133 -4.45 -3.50 12.38
C PHE A 133 -5.56 -2.97 11.46
N VAL A 134 -5.71 -1.66 11.48
CA VAL A 134 -6.69 -0.87 10.72
C VAL A 134 -5.99 0.35 10.12
N SER A 135 -6.59 0.96 9.12
CA SER A 135 -6.11 2.25 8.62
C SER A 135 -6.42 3.38 9.59
N THR A 136 -5.58 4.42 9.59
CA THR A 136 -5.95 5.68 10.24
C THR A 136 -7.09 6.37 9.51
N SER A 137 -7.88 7.15 10.25
CA SER A 137 -9.01 7.92 9.72
C SER A 137 -8.56 8.93 8.67
N GLU A 138 -7.41 9.57 8.85
CA GLU A 138 -6.89 10.59 7.93
C GLU A 138 -6.55 9.97 6.58
N PHE A 139 -5.92 8.79 6.58
CA PHE A 139 -5.55 8.14 5.33
C PHE A 139 -6.80 7.70 4.55
N TYR A 140 -7.80 7.13 5.23
CA TYR A 140 -9.09 6.81 4.64
C TYR A 140 -9.77 8.04 4.02
N GLN A 141 -9.76 9.18 4.73
CA GLN A 141 -10.36 10.43 4.25
C GLN A 141 -9.69 10.98 2.99
N THR A 142 -8.42 10.64 2.70
CA THR A 142 -7.75 11.12 1.48
C THR A 142 -8.36 10.60 0.17
N TYR A 143 -9.25 9.61 0.24
CA TYR A 143 -9.98 9.04 -0.90
C TYR A 143 -11.36 9.68 -1.11
N ILE A 144 -11.81 10.55 -0.20
CA ILE A 144 -13.15 11.14 -0.23
C ILE A 144 -13.07 12.58 -0.73
N ASP A 145 -13.80 12.89 -1.80
CA ASP A 145 -14.01 14.28 -2.26
C ASP A 145 -15.34 14.79 -1.71
N ALA A 146 -15.28 15.54 -0.61
CA ALA A 146 -16.45 16.12 0.04
C ALA A 146 -17.30 17.02 -0.88
N SER A 147 -16.71 17.58 -1.95
CA SER A 147 -17.40 18.46 -2.89
C SER A 147 -18.21 17.73 -3.98
N LYS A 148 -17.96 16.43 -4.18
CA LYS A 148 -18.52 15.63 -5.30
C LYS A 148 -19.38 14.45 -4.86
N ASN A 149 -20.01 14.54 -3.69
CA ASN A 149 -20.87 13.49 -3.13
C ASN A 149 -22.37 13.61 -3.47
N PRO A 150 -22.79 13.18 -4.67
CA PRO A 150 -24.13 12.65 -4.85
C PRO A 150 -24.16 11.35 -5.69
N GLY A 151 -24.28 10.18 -5.06
CA GLY A 151 -24.88 8.99 -5.70
C GLY A 151 -24.03 7.71 -5.87
N ASN A 152 -24.64 6.56 -5.51
CA ASN A 152 -24.30 5.15 -5.73
C ASN A 152 -22.86 4.65 -5.51
N GLN A 153 -22.22 5.13 -4.44
CA GLN A 153 -21.37 4.26 -3.64
C GLN A 153 -22.16 3.85 -2.40
N GLY A 154 -22.12 2.57 -2.02
CA GLY A 154 -22.78 2.09 -0.82
C GLY A 154 -22.42 2.93 0.42
N THR A 155 -23.21 2.80 1.49
CA THR A 155 -23.08 3.55 2.75
C THR A 155 -21.61 3.77 3.17
N VAL A 156 -21.07 4.96 2.86
CA VAL A 156 -19.80 5.43 3.42
C VAL A 156 -20.12 5.91 4.83
N VAL A 157 -19.62 5.19 5.83
CA VAL A 157 -19.72 5.61 7.23
C VAL A 157 -18.51 6.49 7.53
N GLY A 158 -18.74 7.75 7.92
CA GLY A 158 -17.74 8.63 8.54
C GLY A 158 -17.85 10.10 8.11
N LEU A 159 -17.58 11.08 8.97
CA LEU A 159 -18.31 11.48 10.17
C LEU A 159 -18.62 12.98 10.01
N ASP A 160 -19.89 13.40 10.06
CA ASP A 160 -20.28 14.32 11.12
C ASP A 160 -20.53 13.47 12.38
N SER A 161 -20.63 14.07 13.56
CA SER A 161 -20.43 13.43 14.89
C SER A 161 -21.35 12.26 15.29
N ARG A 162 -21.99 11.53 14.37
CA ARG A 162 -22.59 10.19 14.53
C ARG A 162 -23.32 9.61 13.29
N GLY A 163 -22.88 9.86 12.06
CA GLY A 163 -23.35 9.03 10.94
C GLY A 163 -24.62 9.51 10.23
N THR A 164 -24.46 10.58 9.47
CA THR A 164 -25.17 10.65 8.18
C THR A 164 -24.31 9.98 7.10
N PRO A 165 -24.78 8.92 6.42
CA PRO A 165 -24.08 8.37 5.26
C PRO A 165 -23.94 9.46 4.19
N THR A 166 -22.71 9.86 3.89
CA THR A 166 -22.46 10.74 2.73
C THR A 166 -22.33 9.87 1.50
N VAL A 167 -23.20 10.08 0.52
CA VAL A 167 -23.18 9.31 -0.72
C VAL A 167 -22.07 9.81 -1.63
N GLY A 168 -21.05 8.99 -1.89
CA GLY A 168 -20.08 9.20 -2.96
C GLY A 168 -18.60 9.16 -2.53
N THR A 169 -17.74 8.89 -3.48
CA THR A 169 -16.29 8.96 -3.46
C THR A 169 -15.69 9.05 -4.86
N LEU A 170 -16.23 8.60 -5.97
CA LEU A 170 -15.52 8.51 -7.29
C LEU A 170 -14.17 7.73 -7.31
N ASP A 171 -13.40 7.64 -6.22
CA ASP A 171 -12.11 6.95 -6.18
C ASP A 171 -12.33 5.45 -5.99
N ASN A 172 -12.21 4.70 -7.08
CA ASN A 172 -12.36 3.24 -7.09
C ASN A 172 -11.41 2.53 -6.11
N ARG A 173 -10.31 3.17 -5.69
CA ARG A 173 -9.35 2.63 -4.72
C ARG A 173 -9.85 2.70 -3.28
N LEU A 174 -11.00 3.33 -3.00
CA LEU A 174 -11.64 3.23 -1.68
C LEU A 174 -11.99 1.77 -1.33
N THR A 175 -12.09 0.89 -2.33
CA THR A 175 -12.21 -0.56 -2.16
C THR A 175 -11.04 -1.21 -1.39
N ASN A 176 -9.94 -0.49 -1.18
CA ASN A 176 -8.87 -0.87 -0.25
C ASN A 176 -9.35 -1.00 1.20
N PHE A 177 -10.53 -0.47 1.51
CA PHE A 177 -11.09 -0.41 2.85
C PHE A 177 -12.44 -1.11 2.93
N LEU A 178 -12.66 -1.82 4.05
CA LEU A 178 -13.97 -2.35 4.43
C LEU A 178 -14.48 -1.55 5.62
N VAL A 179 -15.58 -0.83 5.37
CA VAL A 179 -16.31 0.03 6.32
C VAL A 179 -17.81 -0.19 6.16
N GLY A 180 -18.58 0.21 7.15
CA GLY A 180 -20.04 0.14 7.18
C GLY A 180 -20.60 -1.09 7.88
N PRO A 181 -21.93 -1.28 7.82
CA PRO A 181 -22.62 -2.43 8.40
C PRO A 181 -22.11 -3.76 7.83
N GLN A 182 -21.76 -4.69 8.72
CA GLN A 182 -21.33 -6.05 8.40
C GLN A 182 -22.47 -7.08 8.48
N TYR A 183 -22.49 -8.03 7.55
CA TYR A 183 -23.56 -9.01 7.41
C TYR A 183 -23.01 -10.43 7.39
N ALA A 184 -23.85 -11.41 7.75
CA ALA A 184 -23.57 -12.82 7.50
C ALA A 184 -23.52 -13.11 5.99
N ALA A 185 -23.16 -14.33 5.62
CA ALA A 185 -23.02 -14.74 4.22
C ALA A 185 -24.31 -14.58 3.37
N ASP A 186 -25.47 -14.45 4.00
CA ASP A 186 -26.75 -14.16 3.32
C ASP A 186 -26.87 -12.70 2.82
N GLY A 187 -25.95 -11.82 3.23
CA GLY A 187 -25.94 -10.40 2.88
C GLY A 187 -27.04 -9.57 3.54
N VAL A 188 -27.83 -10.14 4.46
CA VAL A 188 -29.00 -9.49 5.07
C VAL A 188 -28.97 -9.54 6.59
N THR A 189 -28.52 -10.65 7.19
CA THR A 189 -28.47 -10.82 8.64
C THR A 189 -27.31 -10.00 9.20
N ARG A 190 -27.61 -9.02 10.07
CA ARG A 190 -26.59 -8.21 10.75
C ARG A 190 -25.77 -9.09 11.70
N LEU A 191 -24.45 -8.93 11.67
CA LEU A 191 -23.58 -9.52 12.67
C LEU A 191 -23.71 -8.75 13.99
N MET A 192 -23.72 -9.46 15.11
CA MET A 192 -23.92 -8.89 16.44
C MET A 192 -22.72 -9.19 17.32
N ASP A 193 -21.95 -8.16 17.68
CA ASP A 193 -20.89 -8.23 18.67
C ASP A 193 -21.48 -8.02 20.08
N GLY A 194 -21.71 -9.14 20.77
CA GLY A 194 -22.17 -9.13 22.16
C GLY A 194 -21.14 -8.56 23.15
N ALA A 195 -19.90 -8.33 22.71
CA ALA A 195 -18.82 -7.74 23.51
C ALA A 195 -18.55 -6.27 23.15
N ALA A 196 -19.35 -5.65 22.29
CA ALA A 196 -19.20 -4.25 21.90
C ALA A 196 -19.16 -3.33 23.13
N GLU A 197 -18.28 -2.34 23.09
CA GLU A 197 -18.09 -1.40 24.19
C GLU A 197 -19.37 -0.60 24.46
N ALA A 198 -19.69 -0.38 25.75
CA ALA A 198 -20.94 0.27 26.15
C ALA A 198 -21.07 1.72 25.66
N ASP A 199 -19.95 2.39 25.36
CA ASP A 199 -19.89 3.74 24.82
C ASP A 199 -19.72 3.78 23.29
N ASP A 200 -19.64 2.62 22.62
CA ASP A 200 -19.67 2.55 21.17
C ASP A 200 -21.07 2.97 20.67
N PRO A 201 -21.17 4.03 19.84
CA PRO A 201 -22.45 4.55 19.38
C PRO A 201 -23.22 3.57 18.49
N ASP A 202 -22.54 2.63 17.83
CA ASP A 202 -23.18 1.62 16.97
C ASP A 202 -23.72 0.44 17.80
N GLY A 203 -23.23 0.28 19.04
CA GLY A 203 -23.61 -0.80 19.94
C GLY A 203 -23.28 -2.19 19.39
N ALA A 204 -24.07 -3.19 19.75
CA ALA A 204 -23.83 -4.58 19.36
C ALA A 204 -23.87 -4.86 17.84
N PRO A 205 -24.69 -4.19 16.99
CA PRO A 205 -24.63 -4.40 15.54
C PRO A 205 -23.27 -4.05 14.92
N LEU A 206 -22.55 -5.05 14.38
CA LEU A 206 -21.17 -4.88 13.90
C LEU A 206 -21.08 -3.87 12.74
N THR A 207 -20.49 -2.70 12.98
CA THR A 207 -20.37 -1.61 12.00
C THR A 207 -18.95 -1.09 11.98
N PHE A 208 -18.17 -1.43 10.95
CA PHE A 208 -16.82 -0.88 10.86
C PHE A 208 -16.88 0.60 10.53
N THR A 209 -16.19 1.42 11.31
CA THR A 209 -16.13 2.88 11.10
C THR A 209 -14.69 3.29 10.82
N PRO A 210 -14.42 4.23 9.89
CA PRO A 210 -13.06 4.75 9.70
C PRO A 210 -12.59 5.58 10.89
N TYR A 211 -13.50 5.98 11.78
CA TYR A 211 -13.17 6.71 12.99
C TYR A 211 -12.46 5.83 14.01
N ILE A 212 -11.51 6.44 14.73
CA ILE A 212 -10.83 5.82 15.85
C ILE A 212 -11.09 6.70 17.06
N ASN A 213 -11.78 6.15 18.06
CA ASN A 213 -12.12 6.87 19.28
C ASN A 213 -10.88 7.16 20.12
N GLN A 214 -10.02 6.16 20.30
CA GLN A 214 -8.72 6.27 20.99
C GLN A 214 -7.87 5.03 20.72
N LEU A 215 -6.56 5.11 21.00
CA LEU A 215 -5.64 3.99 20.79
C LEU A 215 -5.64 2.97 21.93
N LYS A 216 -5.84 3.43 23.18
CA LYS A 216 -5.85 2.61 24.40
C LYS A 216 -6.40 3.43 25.58
N PRO A 217 -6.96 2.80 26.63
CA PRO A 217 -7.21 1.36 26.77
C PRO A 217 -8.53 0.88 26.14
N ASN A 218 -9.50 1.76 25.86
CA ASN A 218 -10.84 1.37 25.38
C ASN A 218 -11.01 1.74 23.91
N CYS A 219 -10.13 1.26 23.05
CA CYS A 219 -10.34 1.36 21.59
C CYS A 219 -11.55 0.49 21.25
N TRP A 220 -12.53 1.05 20.51
CA TRP A 220 -13.69 0.25 20.14
C TRP A 220 -13.31 -0.89 19.22
N ALA A 221 -13.93 -2.06 19.42
CA ALA A 221 -13.72 -3.21 18.55
C ALA A 221 -14.07 -2.89 17.10
N GLN A 222 -14.93 -1.91 16.84
CA GLN A 222 -15.44 -1.56 15.51
C GLN A 222 -14.70 -0.39 14.85
N ALA A 223 -13.80 0.27 15.58
CA ALA A 223 -13.06 1.45 15.14
C ALA A 223 -11.97 1.15 14.09
N GLY A 224 -11.74 2.12 13.20
CA GLY A 224 -10.78 2.09 12.11
C GLY A 224 -11.23 1.33 10.85
N ALA A 225 -10.85 1.83 9.68
CA ALA A 225 -11.20 1.18 8.42
C ALA A 225 -10.39 -0.11 8.23
N ARG A 226 -11.08 -1.24 8.00
CA ARG A 226 -10.43 -2.54 7.80
C ARG A 226 -9.72 -2.57 6.46
N ILE A 227 -8.57 -3.26 6.40
CA ILE A 227 -7.78 -3.33 5.16
C ILE A 227 -8.33 -4.47 4.30
N SER A 228 -8.98 -4.13 3.20
CA SER A 228 -9.60 -5.10 2.26
C SER A 228 -9.06 -4.99 0.83
N LYS A 229 -7.84 -4.45 0.68
CA LYS A 229 -7.20 -4.28 -0.62
C LYS A 229 -7.08 -5.59 -1.39
N TRP A 230 -6.68 -6.67 -0.73
CA TRP A 230 -6.72 -8.01 -1.30
C TRP A 230 -8.07 -8.64 -1.05
N GLN A 231 -8.66 -9.19 -2.12
CA GLN A 231 -10.00 -9.75 -2.10
C GLN A 231 -10.11 -10.86 -1.05
N PHE A 232 -11.09 -10.70 -0.15
CA PHE A 232 -11.62 -11.76 0.70
C PHE A 232 -12.68 -12.57 -0.05
N TYR A 233 -12.81 -13.86 0.27
CA TYR A 233 -13.71 -14.78 -0.45
C TYR A 233 -14.33 -15.82 0.48
N GLN A 234 -15.46 -16.40 0.03
CA GLN A 234 -16.16 -17.45 0.77
C GLN A 234 -15.29 -18.70 0.92
N GLY A 235 -15.31 -19.28 2.12
CA GLY A 235 -14.55 -20.49 2.42
C GLY A 235 -13.04 -20.26 2.48
N MET A 236 -12.58 -19.01 2.67
CA MET A 236 -11.15 -18.76 2.81
C MET A 236 -10.57 -19.49 4.03
N ASN A 237 -9.42 -20.12 3.82
CA ASN A 237 -8.61 -20.70 4.88
C ASN A 237 -7.76 -19.62 5.55
N TYR A 238 -7.02 -20.00 6.60
CA TYR A 238 -6.08 -19.11 7.28
C TYR A 238 -5.04 -18.46 6.34
N ASN A 239 -4.71 -19.10 5.21
CA ASN A 239 -3.85 -18.55 4.18
C ASN A 239 -4.69 -18.19 2.94
N LEU A 240 -4.51 -16.97 2.45
CA LEU A 240 -5.13 -16.45 1.24
C LEU A 240 -4.39 -16.91 -0.02
N ASP A 241 -5.12 -16.96 -1.14
CA ASP A 241 -4.59 -17.33 -2.47
C ASP A 241 -4.09 -16.12 -3.28
N ASN A 242 -4.29 -14.89 -2.79
CA ASN A 242 -3.92 -13.69 -3.56
C ASN A 242 -2.40 -13.51 -3.56
N ASP A 243 -1.81 -13.35 -4.75
CA ASP A 243 -0.39 -13.03 -4.88
C ASP A 243 -0.12 -11.59 -4.42
N MET A 244 1.06 -11.35 -3.87
CA MET A 244 1.49 -10.01 -3.46
C MET A 244 2.56 -9.48 -4.40
N ALA A 245 2.23 -8.45 -5.18
CA ALA A 245 3.23 -7.73 -5.95
C ALA A 245 4.22 -7.02 -5.02
N ILE A 246 5.51 -7.32 -5.18
CA ILE A 246 6.59 -6.52 -4.61
C ILE A 246 6.86 -5.33 -5.53
N PHE A 247 6.90 -5.56 -6.84
CA PHE A 247 6.97 -4.49 -7.83
C PHE A 247 5.83 -4.63 -8.82
N ARG A 248 5.11 -3.53 -9.02
CA ARG A 248 4.08 -3.43 -10.04
C ARG A 248 4.28 -2.21 -10.93
N TYR A 249 3.69 -2.23 -12.12
CA TYR A 249 3.96 -1.25 -13.16
C TYR A 249 3.62 0.19 -12.76
N SER A 250 2.52 0.42 -12.03
CA SER A 250 2.23 1.77 -11.51
C SER A 250 3.32 2.32 -10.59
N ASP A 251 4.02 1.47 -9.82
CA ASP A 251 5.14 1.90 -8.98
C ASP A 251 6.30 2.37 -9.86
N ILE A 252 6.58 1.67 -10.97
CA ILE A 252 7.59 2.11 -11.95
C ILE A 252 7.21 3.46 -12.57
N LEU A 253 5.95 3.63 -12.99
CA LEU A 253 5.46 4.89 -13.54
C LEU A 253 5.59 6.04 -12.52
N LEU A 254 5.23 5.78 -11.26
CA LEU A 254 5.37 6.77 -10.19
C LEU A 254 6.85 7.04 -9.86
N MET A 255 7.73 6.04 -9.88
CA MET A 255 9.17 6.27 -9.69
C MET A 255 9.77 7.10 -10.83
N GLU A 256 9.40 6.82 -12.09
CA GLU A 256 9.83 7.60 -13.25
C GLU A 256 9.35 9.05 -13.14
N ALA A 257 8.06 9.26 -12.84
CA ALA A 257 7.48 10.60 -12.68
C ALA A 257 8.12 11.37 -11.52
N GLU A 258 8.46 10.71 -10.42
CA GLU A 258 9.21 11.34 -9.33
C GLU A 258 10.61 11.77 -9.80
N CYS A 259 11.33 10.91 -10.51
CA CYS A 259 12.66 11.24 -11.05
C CYS A 259 12.57 12.42 -12.01
N ARG A 260 11.59 12.41 -12.91
CA ARG A 260 11.33 13.47 -13.87
C ARG A 260 11.06 14.81 -13.19
N ALA A 261 10.21 14.83 -12.15
CA ALA A 261 9.93 16.04 -11.38
C ALA A 261 11.20 16.60 -10.71
N ARG A 262 12.03 15.71 -10.13
CA ARG A 262 13.26 16.09 -9.43
C ARG A 262 14.33 16.61 -10.38
N LEU A 263 14.53 15.95 -11.52
CA LEU A 263 15.48 16.37 -12.56
C LEU A 263 15.08 17.70 -13.20
N ALA A 264 13.79 17.91 -13.44
CA ALA A 264 13.25 19.16 -13.98
C ALA A 264 13.15 20.29 -12.95
N GLY A 265 13.27 19.98 -11.65
CA GLY A 265 12.98 20.94 -10.57
C GLY A 265 11.52 21.39 -10.52
N SER A 266 10.59 20.62 -11.10
CA SER A 266 9.17 21.00 -11.19
C SER A 266 8.25 19.79 -11.12
N TRP A 267 7.42 19.75 -10.07
CA TRP A 267 6.33 18.78 -9.94
C TRP A 267 5.18 19.03 -10.92
N ASN A 268 5.15 20.22 -11.54
CA ASN A 268 4.19 20.60 -12.59
C ASN A 268 4.69 20.28 -14.00
N ASP A 269 5.79 19.55 -14.14
CA ASP A 269 6.20 19.06 -15.45
C ASP A 269 5.02 18.34 -16.15
N PRO A 270 4.72 18.65 -17.43
CA PRO A 270 3.56 18.10 -18.12
C PRO A 270 3.51 16.57 -18.17
N GLY A 271 4.66 15.90 -18.26
CA GLY A 271 4.73 14.45 -18.24
C GLY A 271 4.48 13.87 -16.86
N VAL A 272 4.95 14.53 -15.79
CA VAL A 272 4.62 14.12 -14.41
C VAL A 272 3.12 14.21 -14.16
N VAL A 273 2.51 15.34 -14.55
CA VAL A 273 1.05 15.54 -14.45
C VAL A 273 0.29 14.51 -15.28
N ALA A 274 0.75 14.24 -16.51
CA ALA A 274 0.12 13.26 -17.39
C ALA A 274 0.17 11.84 -16.81
N THR A 275 1.34 11.39 -16.32
CA THR A 275 1.50 10.06 -15.71
C THR A 275 0.61 9.89 -14.49
N LEU A 276 0.55 10.88 -13.59
CA LEU A 276 -0.32 10.80 -12.42
C LEU A 276 -1.80 10.76 -12.82
N ASN A 277 -2.21 11.58 -13.79
CA ASN A 277 -3.58 11.57 -14.28
C ASN A 277 -3.95 10.27 -15.01
N GLN A 278 -3.01 9.63 -15.71
CA GLN A 278 -3.21 8.33 -16.32
C GLN A 278 -3.55 7.27 -15.25
N ILE A 279 -2.74 7.19 -14.19
CA ILE A 279 -2.98 6.25 -13.08
C ILE A 279 -4.28 6.61 -12.36
N ARG A 280 -4.49 7.90 -12.05
CA ARG A 280 -5.69 8.39 -11.36
C ARG A 280 -6.97 8.06 -12.13
N GLN A 281 -6.98 8.23 -13.45
CA GLN A 281 -8.14 7.88 -14.29
C GLN A 281 -8.35 6.36 -14.36
N LYS A 282 -7.28 5.58 -14.59
CA LYS A 282 -7.35 4.12 -14.72
C LYS A 282 -7.77 3.44 -13.42
N HIS A 283 -7.09 3.76 -12.34
CA HIS A 283 -7.24 3.06 -11.05
C HIS A 283 -8.16 3.79 -10.09
N GLY A 284 -8.10 5.12 -10.07
CA GLY A 284 -9.01 5.93 -9.27
C GLY A 284 -10.38 6.12 -9.94
N GLY A 285 -10.51 5.97 -11.26
CA GLY A 285 -11.78 6.08 -11.97
C GLY A 285 -11.98 7.43 -12.67
N GLU A 286 -12.75 7.39 -13.75
CA GLU A 286 -12.90 8.53 -14.69
C GLU A 286 -13.62 9.74 -14.09
N GLY A 287 -14.36 9.56 -12.98
CA GLY A 287 -15.02 10.67 -12.30
C GLY A 287 -14.07 11.58 -11.52
N LEU A 288 -12.86 11.12 -11.19
CA LEU A 288 -11.92 11.90 -10.41
C LEU A 288 -11.45 13.14 -11.17
N THR A 289 -11.48 14.29 -10.49
CA THR A 289 -10.91 15.52 -11.03
C THR A 289 -9.43 15.29 -11.39
N PRO A 290 -9.01 15.60 -12.63
CA PRO A 290 -7.61 15.59 -13.01
C PRO A 290 -6.79 16.50 -12.09
N LEU A 291 -5.61 16.04 -11.71
CA LEU A 291 -4.65 16.82 -10.97
C LEU A 291 -4.05 17.90 -11.89
N SER A 292 -3.93 19.10 -11.34
CA SER A 292 -3.24 20.27 -11.91
C SER A 292 -2.57 21.02 -10.75
N GLY A 293 -1.50 21.79 -10.97
CA GLY A 293 -0.83 22.47 -9.86
C GLY A 293 -0.23 21.49 -8.84
N LEU A 294 0.47 20.46 -9.32
CA LEU A 294 1.13 19.47 -8.50
C LEU A 294 2.25 20.10 -7.66
N THR A 295 2.35 19.61 -6.42
CA THR A 295 3.43 19.86 -5.48
C THR A 295 4.02 18.51 -5.05
N ALA A 296 5.18 18.51 -4.40
CA ALA A 296 5.76 17.29 -3.81
C ALA A 296 4.76 16.56 -2.90
N ASN A 297 4.00 17.31 -2.09
CA ASN A 297 3.00 16.75 -1.19
C ASN A 297 1.84 16.11 -1.94
N ARG A 298 1.28 16.79 -2.96
CA ARG A 298 0.18 16.23 -3.76
C ARG A 298 0.60 15.00 -4.56
N PHE A 299 1.84 14.98 -5.03
CA PHE A 299 2.42 13.79 -5.65
C PHE A 299 2.52 12.63 -4.64
N LEU A 300 3.07 12.89 -3.45
CA LEU A 300 3.21 11.88 -2.40
C LEU A 300 1.84 11.35 -1.94
N GLU A 301 0.82 12.20 -1.85
CA GLU A 301 -0.55 11.80 -1.55
C GLU A 301 -1.12 10.86 -2.61
N GLU A 302 -0.96 11.16 -3.90
CA GLU A 302 -1.42 10.29 -4.99
C GLU A 302 -0.66 8.96 -5.00
N ARG A 303 0.66 8.99 -4.85
CA ARG A 303 1.48 7.78 -4.69
C ARG A 303 1.04 6.96 -3.48
N SER A 304 0.66 7.61 -2.38
CA SER A 304 0.19 6.94 -1.17
C SER A 304 -1.15 6.26 -1.38
N ARG A 305 -2.07 6.90 -2.11
CA ARG A 305 -3.37 6.29 -2.45
C ARG A 305 -3.20 5.07 -3.35
N GLU A 306 -2.33 5.20 -4.35
CA GLU A 306 -2.04 4.15 -5.31
C GLU A 306 -1.39 2.93 -4.64
N MET A 307 -0.31 3.16 -3.89
CA MET A 307 0.55 2.13 -3.27
C MET A 307 0.12 1.74 -1.85
N ALA A 308 -1.13 1.98 -1.47
CA ALA A 308 -1.63 1.74 -0.12
C ALA A 308 -1.38 0.30 0.33
N PHE A 309 -0.83 0.11 1.54
CA PHE A 309 -0.57 -1.22 2.14
C PHE A 309 0.44 -2.10 1.39
N GLU A 310 1.18 -1.56 0.43
CA GLU A 310 2.20 -2.29 -0.35
C GLU A 310 3.63 -2.05 0.20
N SER A 311 3.78 -1.81 1.50
CA SER A 311 5.08 -1.70 2.21
C SER A 311 6.02 -0.53 1.85
N PHE A 312 5.62 0.43 1.00
CA PHE A 312 6.50 1.53 0.56
C PHE A 312 6.43 2.82 1.38
N LYS A 313 5.34 3.05 2.11
CA LYS A 313 5.02 4.35 2.73
C LYS A 313 6.15 4.94 3.58
N ARG A 314 6.82 4.12 4.41
CA ARG A 314 7.91 4.61 5.29
C ARG A 314 9.09 5.15 4.48
N GLN A 315 9.53 4.42 3.46
CA GLN A 315 10.68 4.82 2.63
C GLN A 315 10.35 6.09 1.84
N ASP A 316 9.13 6.16 1.28
CA ASP A 316 8.67 7.35 0.56
C ASP A 316 8.59 8.56 1.49
N MET A 317 8.03 8.43 2.68
CA MET A 317 7.98 9.53 3.65
C MET A 317 9.37 10.01 4.07
N ILE A 318 10.35 9.12 4.22
CA ILE A 318 11.74 9.51 4.52
C ILE A 318 12.35 10.27 3.34
N ARG A 319 12.18 9.78 2.10
CA ARG A 319 12.69 10.43 0.88
C ARG A 319 12.04 11.80 0.61
N PHE A 320 10.82 12.01 1.08
CA PHE A 320 10.11 13.28 0.99
C PHE A 320 10.25 14.15 2.25
N ALA A 321 11.06 13.74 3.23
CA ALA A 321 11.25 14.44 4.51
C ALA A 321 9.94 14.72 5.27
N THR A 322 8.96 13.82 5.18
CA THR A 322 7.66 13.91 5.88
C THR A 322 7.49 12.86 6.98
N PHE A 323 8.42 11.89 7.10
CA PHE A 323 8.30 10.80 8.07
C PHE A 323 8.19 11.29 9.52
N ASN A 324 8.95 12.34 9.86
CA ASN A 324 9.00 12.90 11.20
C ASN A 324 7.96 14.00 11.46
N SER A 325 7.12 14.33 10.48
CA SER A 325 6.05 15.31 10.65
C SER A 325 4.99 14.82 11.64
N ALA A 326 4.34 15.76 12.32
CA ALA A 326 3.18 15.48 13.16
C ALA A 326 2.09 14.75 12.37
N ARG A 327 1.48 13.75 13.00
CA ARG A 327 0.35 12.96 12.54
C ARG A 327 -0.61 12.79 13.71
N THR A 328 -1.85 12.37 13.46
CA THR A 328 -2.90 12.31 14.50
C THR A 328 -2.49 11.63 15.79
N TYR A 329 -1.72 10.54 15.69
CA TYR A 329 -1.28 9.76 16.84
C TYR A 329 0.19 9.94 17.21
N ASN A 330 0.92 10.82 16.52
CA ASN A 330 2.35 11.01 16.72
C ASN A 330 2.69 12.50 16.64
N ALA A 331 3.27 13.05 17.71
CA ALA A 331 3.86 14.39 17.64
C ALA A 331 4.97 14.43 16.58
N ALA A 332 5.30 15.64 16.10
CA ALA A 332 6.47 15.80 15.26
C ALA A 332 7.72 15.37 16.03
N ASP A 333 8.62 14.66 15.37
CA ASP A 333 9.90 14.25 15.94
C ASP A 333 11.02 15.10 15.32
N PRO A 334 11.71 15.97 16.07
CA PRO A 334 12.80 16.76 15.50
C PRO A 334 14.04 15.91 15.18
N SER A 335 14.10 14.66 15.62
CA SER A 335 15.24 13.78 15.47
C SER A 335 15.16 12.95 14.17
N ASN A 336 16.29 12.86 13.46
CA ASN A 336 16.41 12.02 12.27
C ASN A 336 16.89 10.59 12.58
N PHE A 337 17.24 10.26 13.82
CA PHE A 337 17.79 8.95 14.14
C PHE A 337 16.75 7.82 14.01
N VAL A 338 15.47 8.12 14.26
CA VAL A 338 14.34 7.18 14.07
C VAL A 338 14.08 6.80 12.61
N ASN A 339 14.75 7.48 11.67
CA ASN A 339 14.67 7.16 10.24
C ASN A 339 15.46 5.88 9.91
N ILE A 340 16.28 5.39 10.84
CA ILE A 340 16.98 4.12 10.77
C ILE A 340 16.59 3.31 12.01
N PHE A 341 16.17 2.06 11.86
CA PHE A 341 15.84 1.21 13.01
C PHE A 341 17.09 0.91 13.86
N PRO A 342 16.95 0.71 15.18
CA PRO A 342 18.07 0.27 16.00
C PRO A 342 18.51 -1.14 15.59
N ILE A 343 19.79 -1.42 15.74
CA ILE A 343 20.29 -2.80 15.71
C ILE A 343 19.78 -3.47 17.00
N PRO A 344 19.14 -4.66 16.92
CA PRO A 344 18.65 -5.35 18.11
C PRO A 344 19.79 -5.61 19.10
N GLU A 345 19.55 -5.36 20.39
CA GLU A 345 20.55 -5.50 21.45
C GLU A 345 21.18 -6.90 21.49
N VAL A 346 20.36 -7.93 21.28
CA VAL A 346 20.84 -9.32 21.19
C VAL A 346 21.87 -9.54 20.08
N GLN A 347 21.80 -8.79 18.98
CA GLN A 347 22.78 -8.86 17.88
C GLN A 347 24.06 -8.10 18.22
N LEU A 348 23.97 -6.95 18.89
CA LEU A 348 25.13 -6.20 19.38
C LEU A 348 25.94 -7.02 20.39
N ASN A 349 25.25 -7.71 21.31
CA ASN A 349 25.88 -8.59 22.30
C ASN A 349 26.55 -9.80 21.64
N ALA A 350 25.95 -10.34 20.57
CA ALA A 350 26.47 -11.51 19.86
C ALA A 350 27.64 -11.21 18.92
N ASN A 351 27.77 -9.98 18.40
CA ASN A 351 28.77 -9.63 17.41
C ASN A 351 29.46 -8.28 17.72
N PRO A 352 30.71 -8.30 18.22
CA PRO A 352 31.43 -7.08 18.61
C PRO A 352 31.81 -6.17 17.42
N ASN A 353 31.65 -6.64 16.18
CA ASN A 353 31.85 -5.81 14.98
C ASN A 353 30.66 -4.89 14.69
N LEU A 354 29.49 -5.15 15.27
CA LEU A 354 28.32 -4.31 15.10
C LEU A 354 28.41 -3.07 15.98
N LYS A 355 28.05 -1.92 15.41
CA LYS A 355 27.95 -0.64 16.11
C LYS A 355 26.54 -0.11 15.97
N GLN A 356 25.94 0.33 17.07
CA GLN A 356 24.59 0.87 17.07
C GLN A 356 24.48 2.08 16.13
N ASN A 357 23.29 2.27 15.55
CA ASN A 357 22.96 3.46 14.78
C ASN A 357 22.97 4.70 15.69
N PRO A 358 23.47 5.87 15.23
CA PRO A 358 23.55 7.06 16.07
C PRO A 358 22.19 7.44 16.66
N GLY A 359 22.13 7.73 17.96
CA GLY A 359 20.92 8.21 18.66
C GLY A 359 20.17 7.16 19.49
N TYR A 360 20.53 5.87 19.39
CA TYR A 360 19.96 4.78 20.20
C TYR A 360 20.86 4.33 21.34
#